data_AF-A0A414RXV4-F1
#
_entry.id   AF-A0A414RXV4-F1
#
_cell.length_a   1.000
_cell.length_b   1.000
_cell.length_c   1.000
_cell.angle_alpha   90.00
_cell.angle_beta   90.00
_cell.angle_gamma   90.00
#
_symmetry.space_group_name_H-M   'P 1'
#
loop_
_entity.id
_entity.type
_entity.pdbx_description
1 polymer ?
#
loop_
_entity_poly.entity_id
_entity_poly.type
_entity_poly.pdbx_seq_one_letter_code
_entity_poly.pdbx_strand_id
1 'polypeptide(L)'
;RALIQDRTAYNHIAKFLNSRINRRIKSLGDRNPEKWISLLKGWMLEQGITIVKEKKSVYGTVSYGEAVTILYFRNVLKFLEPEDLRDEIEKDVWELKNLDIKIRSNPIYNVKTLDFRKIYQPGIREECKKAVYMNLQYEAIGTVQGELTIMRIFSEYLQKEYSKIKSCSEIDREVLEEFLIHLSTKDTSHSANSSYVISLRRQLETIGKIYSYERLEHLFINTDIPPEVNAEFRVYSDDEMKRLNAEITQMDVQIARCLLIHQMLGTRISDTLTLRPDCLTRENGQDMIEIYQVKTKRYKKPISKELAKLLQSSIEYTQEKFGDTEYIFVNEKEPDRPMQYMAIKTKVMSMIQEKQLKDDHGELFGFGTHMFRHYYGVKLTEMHLDDWTIARLLGHKRLNNVQHYRKMSNQRMADETREVRQRMSDIIYMSLARWGEEYEQIRQDD
;
A
#
# COMPACT_ATOMS: atom_id res chain seq x y z
N ARG A 1 -26.39 3.12 7.13
CA ARG A 1 -25.50 4.11 7.80
C ARG A 1 -25.10 5.27 6.87
N ALA A 2 -24.66 5.02 5.62
CA ALA A 2 -24.28 6.09 4.66
C ALA A 2 -25.43 7.06 4.32
N LEU A 3 -26.62 6.54 3.96
CA LEU A 3 -27.81 7.36 3.65
C LEU A 3 -28.24 8.32 4.79
N ILE A 4 -28.04 7.92 6.04
CA ILE A 4 -28.38 8.74 7.21
C ILE A 4 -27.38 9.89 7.36
N GLN A 5 -26.09 9.62 7.14
CA GLN A 5 -25.04 10.65 7.20
C GLN A 5 -25.20 11.69 6.07
N ASP A 6 -25.52 11.24 4.86
CA ASP A 6 -25.82 12.13 3.73
C ASP A 6 -27.03 13.02 4.00
N ARG A 7 -28.12 12.45 4.52
CA ARG A 7 -29.31 13.22 4.88
C ARG A 7 -29.01 14.30 5.92
N THR A 8 -28.21 13.97 6.94
CA THR A 8 -27.80 14.94 7.97
C THR A 8 -26.94 16.06 7.38
N ALA A 9 -25.93 15.72 6.58
CA ALA A 9 -25.09 16.71 5.92
C ALA A 9 -25.91 17.63 5.00
N TYR A 10 -26.78 17.06 4.16
CA TYR A 10 -27.70 17.81 3.31
C TYR A 10 -28.57 18.79 4.11
N ASN A 11 -29.20 18.33 5.19
CA ASN A 11 -30.05 19.17 6.03
C ASN A 11 -29.27 20.32 6.68
N HIS A 12 -28.03 20.08 7.12
CA HIS A 12 -27.18 21.15 7.65
C HIS A 12 -26.87 22.19 6.57
N ILE A 13 -26.50 21.75 5.36
CA ILE A 13 -26.22 22.67 4.26
C ILE A 13 -27.46 23.46 3.85
N ALA A 14 -28.63 22.82 3.77
CA ALA A 14 -29.89 23.51 3.47
C ALA A 14 -30.20 24.61 4.50
N LYS A 15 -30.03 24.32 5.80
CA LYS A 15 -30.22 25.33 6.87
C LYS A 15 -29.18 26.46 6.78
N PHE A 16 -27.91 26.11 6.54
CA PHE A 16 -26.85 27.09 6.36
C PHE A 16 -27.14 28.03 5.17
N LEU A 17 -27.52 27.49 4.02
CA LEU A 17 -27.83 28.28 2.82
C LEU A 17 -29.06 29.19 3.01
N ASN A 18 -30.02 28.78 3.84
CA ASN A 18 -31.19 29.60 4.23
C ASN A 18 -30.92 30.57 5.40
N SER A 19 -29.71 30.59 5.96
CA SER A 19 -29.37 31.46 7.08
C SER A 19 -29.30 32.94 6.66
N ARG A 20 -29.44 33.84 7.65
CA ARG A 20 -29.41 35.30 7.42
C ARG A 20 -28.13 35.77 6.70
N ILE A 21 -27.01 35.08 6.91
CA ILE A 21 -25.69 35.36 6.30
C ILE A 21 -25.70 35.16 4.78
N ASN A 22 -26.64 34.37 4.26
CA ASN A 22 -26.73 33.98 2.85
C ASN A 22 -27.96 34.55 2.14
N ARG A 23 -28.81 35.35 2.82
CA ARG A 23 -30.10 35.85 2.31
C ARG A 23 -30.04 36.67 1.01
N ARG A 24 -28.88 37.24 0.68
CA ARG A 24 -28.66 38.04 -0.55
C ARG A 24 -27.92 37.28 -1.66
N ILE A 25 -27.53 36.03 -1.40
CA ILE A 25 -26.81 35.20 -2.36
C ILE A 25 -27.83 34.45 -3.22
N LYS A 26 -27.63 34.47 -4.54
CA LYS A 26 -28.54 33.86 -5.51
C LYS A 26 -27.95 32.61 -6.15
N SER A 27 -26.63 32.48 -6.14
CA SER A 27 -25.91 31.34 -6.67
C SER A 27 -24.77 30.92 -5.73
N LEU A 28 -24.46 29.62 -5.71
CA LEU A 28 -23.25 29.11 -5.06
C LEU A 28 -21.97 29.62 -5.77
N GLY A 29 -22.07 30.07 -7.02
CA GLY A 29 -20.97 30.73 -7.73
C GLY A 29 -20.67 32.15 -7.26
N ASP A 30 -21.53 32.78 -6.44
CA ASP A 30 -21.37 34.18 -6.01
C ASP A 30 -20.20 34.37 -5.03
N ARG A 31 -19.57 33.29 -4.56
CA ARG A 31 -18.42 33.33 -3.64
C ARG A 31 -17.39 32.25 -3.96
N ASN A 32 -16.13 32.54 -3.67
CA ASN A 32 -15.05 31.55 -3.68
C ASN A 32 -15.38 30.37 -2.72
N PRO A 33 -15.12 29.11 -3.12
CA PRO A 33 -15.28 27.92 -2.27
C PRO A 33 -14.70 28.04 -0.85
N GLU A 34 -13.50 28.61 -0.67
CA GLU A 34 -12.92 28.74 0.68
C GLU A 34 -13.69 29.73 1.55
N LYS A 35 -14.28 30.77 0.95
CA LYS A 35 -15.16 31.70 1.68
C LYS A 35 -16.45 31.01 2.11
N TRP A 36 -17.01 30.15 1.26
CA TRP A 36 -18.14 29.30 1.60
C TRP A 36 -17.85 28.39 2.78
N ILE A 37 -16.71 27.71 2.77
CA ILE A 37 -16.31 26.81 3.86
C ILE A 37 -16.03 27.56 5.16
N SER A 38 -15.40 28.74 5.09
CA SER A 38 -15.19 29.60 6.26
C SER A 38 -16.51 30.01 6.93
N LEU A 39 -17.51 30.43 6.15
CA LEU A 39 -18.83 30.81 6.66
C LEU A 39 -19.61 29.61 7.19
N LEU A 40 -19.52 28.46 6.52
CA LEU A 40 -20.12 27.22 7.01
C LEU A 40 -19.53 26.82 8.37
N LYS A 41 -18.21 26.90 8.54
CA LYS A 41 -17.54 26.63 9.83
C LYS A 41 -18.06 27.56 10.93
N GLY A 42 -18.18 28.85 10.66
CA GLY A 42 -18.76 29.82 11.60
C GLY A 42 -20.21 29.48 11.99
N TRP A 43 -21.07 29.24 11.00
CA TRP A 43 -22.46 28.85 11.25
C TRP A 43 -22.58 27.52 12.02
N MET A 44 -21.74 26.54 11.71
CA MET A 44 -21.71 25.26 12.44
C MET A 44 -21.40 25.47 13.91
N LEU A 45 -20.42 26.32 14.24
CA LEU A 45 -20.09 26.67 15.63
C LEU A 45 -21.25 27.37 16.34
N GLU A 46 -21.93 28.31 15.69
CA GLU A 46 -23.12 29.00 16.23
C GLU A 46 -24.27 28.03 16.55
N GLN A 47 -24.40 26.95 15.78
CA GLN A 47 -25.43 25.92 15.98
C GLN A 47 -24.97 24.77 16.89
N GLY A 48 -23.78 24.85 17.49
CA GLY A 48 -23.23 23.78 18.33
C GLY A 48 -22.82 22.52 17.56
N ILE A 49 -22.61 22.62 16.25
CA ILE A 49 -22.22 21.50 15.38
C ILE A 49 -20.70 21.46 15.29
N THR A 50 -20.09 20.30 15.58
CA THR A 50 -18.63 20.13 15.49
C THR A 50 -18.12 20.32 14.05
N ILE A 51 -17.05 21.11 13.91
CA ILE A 51 -16.33 21.31 12.65
C ILE A 51 -15.25 20.25 12.41
N VAL A 52 -14.92 19.47 13.43
CA VAL A 52 -13.95 18.38 13.37
C VAL A 52 -14.63 17.02 13.52
N LYS A 53 -14.09 16.04 12.81
CA LYS A 53 -14.42 14.63 12.96
C LYS A 53 -13.19 13.90 13.45
N GLU A 54 -13.35 13.19 14.56
CA GLU A 54 -12.37 12.22 15.02
C GLU A 54 -12.23 11.10 13.97
N LYS A 55 -10.98 10.85 13.58
CA LYS A 55 -10.57 9.77 12.67
C LYS A 55 -9.62 8.87 13.44
N LYS A 56 -10.06 7.66 13.74
CA LYS A 56 -9.18 6.59 14.20
C LYS A 56 -8.51 5.95 13.00
N SER A 57 -7.18 5.91 13.04
CA SER A 57 -6.38 5.15 12.08
C SER A 57 -6.70 3.67 12.23
N VAL A 58 -6.29 2.89 11.22
CA VAL A 58 -6.40 1.44 11.26
C VAL A 58 -5.62 0.83 12.45
N TYR A 59 -4.67 1.57 13.02
CA TYR A 59 -3.89 1.18 14.19
C TYR A 59 -4.39 1.81 15.50
N GLY A 60 -5.54 2.48 15.48
CA GLY A 60 -6.15 3.08 16.67
C GLY A 60 -5.64 4.49 17.00
N THR A 61 -4.66 5.01 16.24
CA THR A 61 -4.18 6.39 16.38
C THR A 61 -5.31 7.37 16.11
N VAL A 62 -5.58 8.26 17.06
CA VAL A 62 -6.62 9.28 16.91
C VAL A 62 -6.04 10.49 16.18
N SER A 63 -6.72 10.93 15.14
CA SER A 63 -6.45 12.18 14.43
C SER A 63 -7.75 12.94 14.21
N TYR A 64 -7.67 14.23 13.90
CA TYR A 64 -8.85 15.05 13.66
C TYR A 64 -8.84 15.53 12.20
N GLY A 65 -9.98 15.38 11.51
CA GLY A 65 -10.19 15.89 10.16
C GLY A 65 -11.42 16.77 10.08
N GLU A 66 -11.73 17.31 8.89
CA GLU A 66 -12.95 18.08 8.69
C GLU A 66 -14.21 17.22 8.92
N ALA A 67 -15.25 17.83 9.50
CA ALA A 67 -16.55 17.21 9.68
C ALA A 67 -17.19 16.79 8.35
N VAL A 68 -18.05 15.76 8.39
CA VAL A 68 -18.73 15.22 7.19
C VAL A 68 -19.50 16.31 6.45
N THR A 69 -20.18 17.20 7.16
CA THR A 69 -20.89 18.35 6.60
C THR A 69 -20.00 19.25 5.73
N ILE A 70 -18.77 19.50 6.17
CA ILE A 70 -17.80 20.35 5.45
C ILE A 70 -17.34 19.64 4.18
N LEU A 71 -16.98 18.36 4.28
CA LEU A 71 -16.56 17.55 3.13
C LEU A 71 -17.69 17.43 2.09
N TYR A 72 -18.92 17.23 2.56
CA TYR A 72 -20.10 17.18 1.70
C TYR A 72 -20.27 18.49 0.91
N PHE A 73 -20.15 19.64 1.59
CA PHE A 73 -20.30 20.93 0.90
C PHE A 73 -19.14 21.22 -0.06
N ARG A 74 -17.90 20.85 0.30
CA ARG A 74 -16.77 20.92 -0.64
C ARG A 74 -17.05 20.11 -1.92
N ASN A 75 -17.64 18.92 -1.80
CA ASN A 75 -18.01 18.11 -2.96
C ASN A 75 -19.11 18.77 -3.81
N VAL A 76 -20.12 19.38 -3.18
CA VAL A 76 -21.16 20.14 -3.89
C VAL A 76 -20.55 21.32 -4.65
N LEU A 77 -19.68 22.09 -4.00
CA LEU A 77 -18.99 23.22 -4.64
C LEU A 77 -18.12 22.76 -5.81
N LYS A 78 -17.35 21.68 -5.62
CA LYS A 78 -16.54 21.07 -6.69
C LYS A 78 -17.39 20.57 -7.86
N PHE A 79 -18.56 20.00 -7.60
CA PHE A 79 -19.48 19.55 -8.65
C PHE A 79 -20.04 20.70 -9.49
N LEU A 80 -20.11 21.91 -8.92
CA LEU A 80 -20.60 23.10 -9.60
C LEU A 80 -19.50 23.92 -10.27
N GLU A 81 -18.22 23.56 -10.05
CA GLU A 81 -17.12 24.18 -10.79
C GLU A 81 -17.26 23.83 -12.27
N PRO A 82 -17.04 24.78 -13.20
CA PRO A 82 -16.98 24.49 -14.62
C PRO A 82 -15.97 23.37 -14.86
N GLU A 83 -16.26 22.51 -15.84
CA GLU A 83 -15.33 21.46 -16.22
C GLU A 83 -13.98 22.08 -16.64
N ASP A 84 -12.90 21.60 -16.03
CA ASP A 84 -11.55 22.05 -16.35
C ASP A 84 -11.12 21.42 -17.67
N LEU A 85 -11.35 22.15 -18.77
CA LEU A 85 -11.08 21.72 -20.14
C LEU A 85 -9.59 21.71 -20.52
N ARG A 86 -8.70 22.12 -19.61
CA ARG A 86 -7.26 22.05 -19.85
C ARG A 86 -6.82 20.60 -20.00
N ASP A 87 -5.71 20.42 -20.72
CA ASP A 87 -5.06 19.12 -20.78
C ASP A 87 -4.72 18.64 -19.37
N GLU A 88 -4.86 17.33 -19.13
CA GLU A 88 -4.74 16.77 -17.78
C GLU A 88 -3.38 17.12 -17.14
N ILE A 89 -2.32 17.17 -17.94
CA ILE A 89 -0.96 17.53 -17.50
C ILE A 89 -0.80 18.98 -17.05
N GLU A 90 -1.65 19.90 -17.51
CA GLU A 90 -1.62 21.31 -17.09
C GLU A 90 -2.26 21.51 -15.71
N LYS A 91 -3.14 20.59 -15.30
CA LYS A 91 -3.84 20.65 -14.01
C LYS A 91 -2.88 20.41 -12.85
N ASP A 92 -3.26 20.87 -11.66
CA ASP A 92 -2.53 20.59 -10.42
C ASP A 92 -2.97 19.28 -9.75
N VAL A 93 -4.04 18.66 -10.26
CA VAL A 93 -4.49 17.34 -9.83
C VAL A 93 -4.75 16.53 -11.09
N TRP A 94 -4.00 15.45 -11.27
CA TRP A 94 -4.14 14.57 -12.42
C TRP A 94 -5.03 13.39 -12.08
N GLU A 95 -6.10 13.20 -12.82
CA GLU A 95 -6.86 11.94 -12.88
C GLU A 95 -6.13 10.97 -13.80
N LEU A 96 -5.62 9.88 -13.24
CA LEU A 96 -4.76 8.94 -13.96
C LEU A 96 -5.42 8.31 -15.20
N LYS A 97 -6.76 8.18 -15.18
CA LYS A 97 -7.56 7.66 -16.30
C LYS A 97 -7.63 8.62 -17.50
N ASN A 98 -7.34 9.91 -17.29
CA ASN A 98 -7.37 10.94 -18.32
C ASN A 98 -5.97 11.17 -18.93
N LEU A 99 -4.94 10.51 -18.40
CA LEU A 99 -3.60 10.53 -19.00
C LEU A 99 -3.54 9.49 -20.11
N ASP A 100 -3.15 9.91 -21.31
CA ASP A 100 -2.99 9.02 -22.47
C ASP A 100 -1.67 8.22 -22.42
N ILE A 101 -1.42 7.55 -21.28
CA ILE A 101 -0.24 6.71 -21.06
C ILE A 101 -0.61 5.42 -20.32
N LYS A 102 0.10 4.34 -20.63
CA LYS A 102 -0.05 3.07 -19.90
C LYS A 102 0.68 3.12 -18.56
N ILE A 103 -0.08 3.23 -17.47
CA ILE A 103 0.50 3.31 -16.12
C ILE A 103 0.71 1.91 -15.53
N ARG A 104 1.94 1.63 -15.09
CA ARG A 104 2.28 0.40 -14.37
C ARG A 104 1.74 0.50 -12.94
N SER A 105 0.71 -0.26 -12.61
CA SER A 105 0.09 -0.26 -11.29
C SER A 105 -0.14 -1.67 -10.75
N ASN A 106 -0.19 -1.79 -9.42
CA ASN A 106 -0.59 -3.02 -8.76
C ASN A 106 -2.11 -2.95 -8.49
N PRO A 107 -2.92 -3.87 -9.04
CA PRO A 107 -4.38 -3.74 -9.07
C PRO A 107 -5.05 -3.80 -7.69
N ILE A 108 -4.35 -4.27 -6.66
CA ILE A 108 -4.85 -4.32 -5.27
C ILE A 108 -4.88 -2.96 -4.58
N TYR A 109 -4.28 -1.94 -5.21
CA TYR A 109 -4.28 -0.56 -4.74
C TYR A 109 -5.11 0.32 -5.67
N ASN A 110 -5.89 1.22 -5.08
CA ASN A 110 -6.76 2.12 -5.82
C ASN A 110 -6.17 3.53 -5.89
N VAL A 111 -5.17 3.71 -6.74
CA VAL A 111 -4.61 5.05 -7.02
C VAL A 111 -5.38 5.65 -8.19
N LYS A 112 -6.11 6.74 -7.94
CA LYS A 112 -6.90 7.44 -8.97
C LYS A 112 -6.29 8.77 -9.39
N THR A 113 -5.56 9.42 -8.49
CA THR A 113 -5.10 10.79 -8.71
C THR A 113 -3.68 11.04 -8.20
N LEU A 114 -2.98 11.98 -8.83
CA LEU A 114 -1.76 12.62 -8.33
C LEU A 114 -2.06 14.09 -8.04
N ASP A 115 -1.58 14.61 -6.90
CA ASP A 115 -1.93 15.97 -6.42
C ASP A 115 -0.66 16.81 -6.20
N PHE A 116 -0.48 17.85 -7.00
CA PHE A 116 0.71 18.71 -6.99
C PHE A 116 0.50 19.98 -6.16
N ARG A 117 -0.71 20.23 -5.62
CA ARG A 117 -1.05 21.48 -4.92
C ARG A 117 -0.21 21.75 -3.67
N LYS A 118 0.35 20.69 -3.07
CA LYS A 118 1.26 20.76 -1.92
C LYS A 118 2.73 20.97 -2.30
N ILE A 119 3.01 21.27 -3.57
CA ILE A 119 4.28 21.83 -4.01
C ILE A 119 4.04 23.33 -4.18
N TYR A 120 4.54 24.13 -3.24
CA TYR A 120 4.17 25.52 -3.07
C TYR A 120 4.87 26.47 -4.04
N GLN A 121 6.10 26.16 -4.46
CA GLN A 121 6.82 26.97 -5.44
C GLN A 121 6.29 26.63 -6.85
N PRO A 122 5.73 27.60 -7.62
CA PRO A 122 5.15 27.30 -8.93
C PRO A 122 6.15 26.72 -9.94
N GLY A 123 7.39 27.21 -9.97
CA GLY A 123 8.43 26.68 -10.86
C GLY A 123 8.74 25.21 -10.58
N ILE A 124 9.05 24.89 -9.31
CA ILE A 124 9.27 23.51 -8.85
C ILE A 124 8.05 22.62 -9.12
N ARG A 125 6.81 23.15 -9.00
CA ARG A 125 5.59 22.38 -9.29
C ARG A 125 5.56 21.93 -10.76
N GLU A 126 5.81 22.85 -11.69
CA GLU A 126 5.81 22.54 -13.13
C GLU A 126 6.97 21.61 -13.52
N GLU A 127 8.15 21.81 -12.94
CA GLU A 127 9.30 20.92 -13.12
C GLU A 127 9.00 19.49 -12.60
N CYS A 128 8.38 19.41 -11.42
CA CYS A 128 7.97 18.14 -10.83
C CYS A 128 6.89 17.44 -11.66
N LYS A 129 5.90 18.16 -12.19
CA LYS A 129 4.88 17.60 -13.10
C LYS A 129 5.53 16.93 -14.30
N LYS A 130 6.41 17.61 -15.04
CA LYS A 130 7.06 17.01 -16.23
C LYS A 130 7.87 15.77 -15.88
N ALA A 131 8.64 15.83 -14.78
CA ALA A 131 9.41 14.70 -14.30
C ALA A 131 8.52 13.52 -13.88
N VAL A 132 7.39 13.77 -13.21
CA VAL A 132 6.40 12.75 -12.85
C VAL A 132 5.77 12.13 -14.10
N TYR A 133 5.41 12.92 -15.10
CA TYR A 133 4.88 12.41 -16.37
C TYR A 133 5.86 11.47 -17.06
N MET A 134 7.16 11.83 -17.10
CA MET A 134 8.21 10.98 -17.67
C MET A 134 8.36 9.69 -16.86
N ASN A 135 8.44 9.78 -15.53
CA ASN A 135 8.61 8.62 -14.66
C ASN A 135 7.42 7.65 -14.75
N LEU A 136 6.18 8.14 -14.90
CA LEU A 136 4.99 7.29 -15.04
C LEU A 136 5.04 6.30 -16.22
N GLN A 137 5.83 6.61 -17.26
CA GLN A 137 5.97 5.74 -18.43
C GLN A 137 6.85 4.50 -18.16
N TYR A 138 7.78 4.61 -17.21
CA TYR A 138 8.79 3.58 -16.93
C TYR A 138 8.64 2.94 -15.55
N GLU A 139 8.16 3.70 -14.58
CA GLU A 139 8.09 3.33 -13.17
C GLU A 139 6.70 2.87 -12.75
N ALA A 140 6.66 2.09 -11.68
CA ALA A 140 5.40 1.77 -11.02
C ALA A 140 4.83 3.02 -10.34
N ILE A 141 3.50 3.18 -10.38
CA ILE A 141 2.80 4.31 -9.76
C ILE A 141 3.16 4.50 -8.27
N GLY A 142 3.40 3.40 -7.54
CA GLY A 142 3.81 3.45 -6.14
C GLY A 142 5.16 4.15 -5.94
N THR A 143 6.10 4.00 -6.88
CA THR A 143 7.39 4.68 -6.81
C THR A 143 7.24 6.17 -7.10
N VAL A 144 6.42 6.53 -8.08
CA VAL A 144 6.07 7.93 -8.40
C VAL A 144 5.34 8.62 -7.24
N GLN A 145 4.48 7.90 -6.53
CA GLN A 145 3.85 8.43 -5.31
C GLN A 145 4.87 8.71 -4.19
N GLY A 146 5.92 7.90 -4.08
CA GLY A 146 7.04 8.13 -3.16
C GLY A 146 7.77 9.44 -3.49
N GLU A 147 8.12 9.64 -4.76
CA GLU A 147 8.73 10.88 -5.26
C GLU A 147 7.87 12.11 -4.99
N LEU A 148 6.59 12.03 -5.34
CA LEU A 148 5.67 13.14 -5.13
C LEU A 148 5.48 13.44 -3.64
N THR A 149 5.53 12.41 -2.78
CA THR A 149 5.43 12.59 -1.32
C THR A 149 6.64 13.36 -0.79
N ILE A 150 7.86 12.95 -1.14
CA ILE A 150 9.06 13.65 -0.67
C ILE A 150 9.19 15.05 -1.27
N MET A 151 8.78 15.26 -2.53
CA MET A 151 8.76 16.60 -3.12
C MET A 151 7.84 17.57 -2.40
N ARG A 152 6.69 17.11 -1.89
CA ARG A 152 5.79 17.96 -1.08
C ARG A 152 6.42 18.32 0.26
N ILE A 153 7.11 17.36 0.91
CA ILE A 153 7.82 17.60 2.16
C ILE A 153 8.97 18.60 1.92
N PHE A 154 9.75 18.39 0.87
CA PHE A 154 10.86 19.27 0.49
C PHE A 154 10.35 20.67 0.13
N SER A 155 9.27 20.78 -0.64
CA SER A 155 8.66 22.06 -0.99
C SER A 155 8.13 22.82 0.24
N GLU A 156 7.55 22.12 1.22
CA GLU A 156 7.14 22.71 2.50
C GLU A 156 8.34 23.26 3.28
N TYR A 157 9.44 22.52 3.31
CA TYR A 157 10.69 22.95 3.93
C TYR A 157 11.25 24.20 3.24
N LEU A 158 11.37 24.18 1.91
CA LEU A 158 11.82 25.33 1.12
C LEU A 158 10.94 26.56 1.33
N GLN A 159 9.63 26.39 1.50
CA GLN A 159 8.73 27.52 1.77
C GLN A 159 9.07 28.22 3.10
N LYS A 160 9.48 27.46 4.12
CA LYS A 160 9.78 27.96 5.46
C LYS A 160 11.20 28.54 5.55
N GLU A 161 12.20 27.76 5.13
CA GLU A 161 13.60 28.10 5.34
C GLU A 161 14.22 28.84 4.13
N TYR A 162 13.75 28.57 2.90
CA TYR A 162 14.32 29.10 1.66
C TYR A 162 13.28 29.74 0.72
N SER A 163 12.47 30.65 1.25
CA SER A 163 11.30 31.23 0.52
C SER A 163 11.64 31.92 -0.82
N LYS A 164 12.91 32.27 -1.06
CA LYS A 164 13.39 32.87 -2.31
C LYS A 164 13.54 31.87 -3.44
N ILE A 165 13.81 30.59 -3.16
CA ILE A 165 13.96 29.54 -4.17
C ILE A 165 12.62 29.32 -4.88
N LYS A 166 12.62 29.45 -6.21
CA LYS A 166 11.43 29.27 -7.08
C LYS A 166 11.56 28.10 -8.05
N SER A 167 12.79 27.69 -8.35
CA SER A 167 13.15 26.67 -9.33
C SER A 167 14.06 25.60 -8.72
N CYS A 168 14.00 24.37 -9.22
CA CYS A 168 14.96 23.34 -8.86
C CYS A 168 16.39 23.68 -9.31
N SER A 169 16.58 24.54 -10.31
CA SER A 169 17.91 25.00 -10.74
C SER A 169 18.69 25.75 -9.66
N GLU A 170 17.98 26.34 -8.69
CA GLU A 170 18.55 27.10 -7.59
C GLU A 170 18.93 26.22 -6.40
N ILE A 171 18.60 24.93 -6.43
CA ILE A 171 18.98 23.99 -5.37
C ILE A 171 20.47 23.70 -5.51
N ASP A 172 21.20 23.95 -4.43
CA ASP A 172 22.59 23.59 -4.28
C ASP A 172 22.79 22.60 -3.13
N ARG A 173 24.05 22.29 -2.88
CA ARG A 173 24.46 21.31 -1.90
C ARG A 173 24.09 21.73 -0.48
N GLU A 174 24.20 23.02 -0.16
CA GLU A 174 23.89 23.58 1.16
C GLU A 174 22.40 23.37 1.47
N VAL A 175 21.52 23.76 0.54
CA VAL A 175 20.07 23.56 0.67
C VAL A 175 19.71 22.08 0.84
N LEU A 176 20.37 21.19 0.10
CA LEU A 176 20.14 19.75 0.23
C LEU A 176 20.57 19.23 1.61
N GLU A 177 21.78 19.57 2.07
CA GLU A 177 22.33 19.08 3.33
C GLU A 177 21.48 19.53 4.52
N GLU A 178 21.07 20.80 4.55
CA GLU A 178 20.17 21.29 5.59
C GLU A 178 18.81 20.60 5.55
N PHE A 179 18.28 20.30 4.36
CA PHE A 179 17.05 19.52 4.23
C PHE A 179 17.21 18.09 4.76
N LEU A 180 18.33 17.43 4.50
CA LEU A 180 18.59 16.07 5.01
C LEU A 180 18.71 16.06 6.55
N ILE A 181 19.29 17.12 7.13
CA ILE A 181 19.31 17.33 8.59
C ILE A 181 17.88 17.54 9.12
N HIS A 182 17.06 18.36 8.44
CA HIS A 182 15.66 18.53 8.80
C HIS A 182 14.90 17.20 8.75
N LEU A 183 15.16 16.37 7.74
CA LEU A 183 14.50 15.08 7.56
C LEU A 183 14.88 14.07 8.65
N SER A 184 16.13 14.11 9.14
CA SER A 184 16.60 13.22 10.21
C SER A 184 16.18 13.67 11.61
N THR A 185 15.99 14.97 11.84
CA THR A 185 15.62 15.54 13.14
C THR A 185 14.11 15.58 13.39
N LYS A 186 13.29 15.47 12.34
CA LYS A 186 11.84 15.47 12.47
C LYS A 186 11.38 14.19 13.15
N ASP A 187 10.90 14.34 14.40
CA ASP A 187 10.41 13.31 15.33
C ASP A 187 9.19 12.54 14.80
N THR A 188 9.41 11.85 13.70
CA THR A 188 8.47 11.01 12.99
C THR A 188 9.14 9.66 12.87
N SER A 189 8.37 8.58 12.92
CA SER A 189 8.81 7.19 12.67
C SER A 189 9.41 6.96 11.26
N HIS A 190 9.78 8.03 10.55
CA HIS A 190 10.34 8.12 9.22
C HIS A 190 11.67 8.90 9.18
N SER A 191 12.15 9.45 10.29
CA SER A 191 13.51 9.97 10.42
C SER A 191 14.48 8.83 10.08
N ALA A 192 15.30 9.01 9.03
CA ALA A 192 16.19 7.99 8.43
C ALA A 192 15.55 6.98 7.44
N ASN A 193 14.45 7.35 6.76
CA ASN A 193 13.94 6.53 5.65
C ASN A 193 14.77 6.75 4.36
N SER A 194 15.72 5.85 4.09
CA SER A 194 16.53 5.83 2.86
C SER A 194 15.71 5.94 1.58
N SER A 195 14.48 5.38 1.56
CA SER A 195 13.60 5.45 0.38
C SER A 195 13.15 6.87 0.04
N TYR A 196 13.06 7.77 1.02
CA TYR A 196 12.75 9.18 0.76
C TYR A 196 13.92 9.90 0.10
N VAL A 197 15.15 9.68 0.60
CA VAL A 197 16.36 10.26 -0.01
C VAL A 197 16.54 9.74 -1.44
N ILE A 198 16.36 8.44 -1.66
CA ILE A 198 16.41 7.83 -3.00
C ILE A 198 15.33 8.41 -3.93
N SER A 199 14.11 8.58 -3.42
CA SER A 199 13.00 9.15 -4.22
C SER A 199 13.25 10.61 -4.56
N LEU A 200 13.81 11.40 -3.63
CA LEU A 200 14.15 12.79 -3.88
C LEU A 200 15.27 12.89 -4.92
N ARG A 201 16.33 12.10 -4.77
CA ARG A 201 17.44 12.00 -5.72
C ARG A 201 16.93 11.70 -7.11
N ARG A 202 16.15 10.63 -7.28
CA ARG A 202 15.61 10.23 -8.58
C ARG A 202 14.78 11.34 -9.22
N GLN A 203 13.94 12.01 -8.44
CA GLN A 203 13.11 13.10 -8.93
C GLN A 203 13.96 14.31 -9.38
N LEU A 204 14.95 14.73 -8.58
CA LEU A 204 15.82 15.86 -8.92
C LEU A 204 16.75 15.54 -10.11
N GLU A 205 17.28 14.33 -10.20
CA GLU A 205 18.07 13.88 -11.37
C GLU A 205 17.20 13.86 -12.64
N THR A 206 15.95 13.39 -12.56
CA THR A 206 15.01 13.45 -13.69
C THR A 206 14.76 14.91 -14.10
N ILE A 207 14.52 15.82 -13.15
CA ILE A 207 14.35 17.26 -13.45
C ILE A 207 15.62 17.81 -14.09
N GLY A 208 16.79 17.48 -13.55
CA GLY A 208 18.10 17.85 -14.09
C GLY A 208 18.26 17.47 -15.56
N LYS A 209 17.91 16.24 -15.92
CA LYS A 209 17.98 15.74 -17.30
C LYS A 209 16.99 16.44 -18.24
N ILE A 210 15.75 16.66 -17.79
CA ILE A 210 14.71 17.28 -18.62
C ILE A 210 15.03 18.75 -18.91
N TYR A 211 15.56 19.47 -17.93
CA TYR A 211 15.78 20.92 -18.00
C TYR A 211 17.26 21.30 -18.21
N SER A 212 18.14 20.31 -18.34
CA SER A 212 19.60 20.49 -18.44
C SER A 212 20.20 21.24 -17.24
N TYR A 213 19.68 20.99 -16.04
CA TYR A 213 20.27 21.47 -14.80
C TYR A 213 21.34 20.49 -14.33
N GLU A 214 22.54 20.55 -14.93
CA GLU A 214 23.64 19.59 -14.69
C GLU A 214 23.97 19.39 -13.19
N ARG A 215 23.84 20.45 -12.39
CA ARG A 215 24.07 20.40 -10.94
C ARG A 215 23.20 19.36 -10.24
N LEU A 216 21.94 19.20 -10.66
CA LEU A 216 21.00 18.27 -10.01
C LEU A 216 21.37 16.80 -10.26
N GLU A 217 22.08 16.51 -11.34
CA GLU A 217 22.53 15.15 -11.69
C GLU A 217 23.65 14.64 -10.77
N HIS A 218 24.34 15.57 -10.10
CA HIS A 218 25.50 15.27 -9.23
C HIS A 218 25.32 15.80 -7.81
N LEU A 219 24.10 16.20 -7.45
CA LEU A 219 23.83 16.83 -6.15
C LEU A 219 24.00 15.86 -4.97
N PHE A 220 23.68 14.58 -5.18
CA PHE A 220 23.73 13.53 -4.16
C PHE A 220 25.02 12.73 -4.23
N ILE A 221 25.62 12.46 -3.07
CA ILE A 221 26.70 11.49 -2.89
C ILE A 221 26.17 10.26 -2.13
N ASN A 222 26.85 9.13 -2.25
CA ASN A 222 26.36 7.86 -1.68
C ASN A 222 26.21 7.90 -0.15
N THR A 223 27.00 8.73 0.55
CA THR A 223 26.94 8.90 2.00
C THR A 223 25.72 9.72 2.47
N ASP A 224 25.01 10.39 1.57
CA ASP A 224 23.78 11.12 1.90
C ASP A 224 22.60 10.17 2.16
N ILE A 225 22.69 8.94 1.64
CA ILE A 225 21.65 7.93 1.80
C ILE A 225 21.87 7.25 3.15
N PRO A 226 20.97 7.43 4.13
CA PRO A 226 21.10 6.78 5.42
C PRO A 226 21.06 5.26 5.24
N PRO A 227 21.78 4.49 6.08
CA PRO A 227 21.67 3.04 6.05
C PRO A 227 20.22 2.63 6.29
N GLU A 228 19.78 1.56 5.62
CA GLU A 228 18.44 1.03 5.84
C GLU A 228 18.27 0.66 7.32
N VAL A 229 17.32 1.32 7.98
CA VAL A 229 16.87 0.91 9.31
C VAL A 229 16.14 -0.41 9.12
N ASN A 230 16.82 -1.51 9.47
CA ASN A 230 16.22 -2.84 9.44
C ASN A 230 15.10 -2.88 10.46
N ALA A 231 13.85 -2.81 9.99
CA ALA A 231 12.69 -3.03 10.85
C ALA A 231 12.84 -4.39 11.54
N GLU A 232 12.53 -4.44 12.84
CA GLU A 232 12.61 -5.69 13.59
C GLU A 232 11.73 -6.75 12.93
N PHE A 233 12.34 -7.88 12.60
CA PHE A 233 11.66 -8.99 11.94
C PHE A 233 10.79 -9.73 12.96
N ARG A 234 9.54 -9.29 13.12
CA ARG A 234 8.57 -9.87 14.06
C ARG A 234 7.82 -11.05 13.44
N VAL A 235 7.69 -12.13 14.21
CA VAL A 235 6.94 -13.34 13.84
C VAL A 235 6.09 -13.79 15.01
N TYR A 236 4.81 -14.04 14.76
CA TYR A 236 3.89 -14.55 15.76
C TYR A 236 4.12 -16.05 16.05
N SER A 237 3.78 -16.51 17.24
CA SER A 237 3.76 -17.90 17.69
C SER A 237 2.59 -18.67 17.08
N ASP A 238 2.62 -20.00 17.21
CA ASP A 238 1.56 -20.86 16.68
C ASP A 238 0.24 -20.61 17.40
N ASP A 239 0.29 -20.36 18.71
CA ASP A 239 -0.89 -20.07 19.50
C ASP A 239 -1.45 -18.68 19.19
N GLU A 240 -0.60 -17.68 18.96
CA GLU A 240 -1.01 -16.38 18.43
C GLU A 240 -1.71 -16.52 17.07
N MET A 241 -1.13 -17.30 16.14
CA MET A 241 -1.74 -17.53 14.83
C MET A 241 -3.05 -18.33 14.92
N LYS A 242 -3.15 -19.31 15.82
CA LYS A 242 -4.41 -20.03 16.07
C LYS A 242 -5.49 -19.07 16.59
N ARG A 243 -5.15 -18.20 17.56
CA ARG A 243 -6.09 -17.19 18.09
C ARG A 243 -6.56 -16.23 17.00
N LEU A 244 -5.63 -15.71 16.20
CA LEU A 244 -5.97 -14.82 15.08
C LEU A 244 -6.86 -15.54 14.05
N ASN A 245 -6.53 -16.78 13.68
CA ASN A 245 -7.27 -17.54 12.69
C ASN A 245 -8.67 -17.93 13.17
N ALA A 246 -8.86 -18.22 14.45
CA ALA A 246 -10.19 -18.44 15.02
C ALA A 246 -11.12 -17.26 14.73
N GLU A 247 -10.61 -16.03 14.85
CA GLU A 247 -11.42 -14.84 14.56
C GLU A 247 -11.54 -14.51 13.07
N ILE A 248 -10.50 -14.79 12.27
CA ILE A 248 -10.55 -14.67 10.80
C ILE A 248 -11.64 -15.57 10.22
N THR A 249 -11.81 -16.79 10.74
CA THR A 249 -12.84 -17.73 10.23
C THR A 249 -14.27 -17.26 10.43
N GLN A 250 -14.49 -16.29 11.33
CA GLN A 250 -15.79 -15.67 11.59
C GLN A 250 -16.04 -14.41 10.75
N MET A 251 -15.07 -13.99 9.94
CA MET A 251 -15.23 -12.87 9.01
C MET A 251 -16.05 -13.27 7.78
N ASP A 252 -16.26 -12.32 6.88
CA ASP A 252 -16.81 -12.62 5.55
C ASP A 252 -16.06 -13.81 4.90
N VAL A 253 -16.83 -14.72 4.32
CA VAL A 253 -16.33 -16.03 3.87
C VAL A 253 -15.17 -15.90 2.87
N GLN A 254 -15.22 -14.94 1.94
CA GLN A 254 -14.13 -14.75 0.97
C GLN A 254 -12.92 -14.05 1.57
N ILE A 255 -13.12 -13.16 2.55
CA ILE A 255 -12.01 -12.58 3.30
C ILE A 255 -11.29 -13.64 4.12
N ALA A 256 -12.04 -14.49 4.81
CA ALA A 256 -11.50 -15.60 5.60
C ALA A 256 -10.69 -16.54 4.70
N ARG A 257 -11.28 -16.99 3.58
CA ARG A 257 -10.60 -17.84 2.59
C ARG A 257 -9.35 -17.18 2.04
N CYS A 258 -9.42 -15.91 1.65
CA CYS A 258 -8.28 -15.15 1.15
C CYS A 258 -7.11 -15.13 2.15
N LEU A 259 -7.39 -14.85 3.43
CA LEU A 259 -6.35 -14.74 4.46
C LEU A 259 -5.74 -16.10 4.80
N LEU A 260 -6.56 -17.15 4.89
CA LEU A 260 -6.09 -18.52 5.14
C LEU A 260 -5.26 -19.03 3.95
N ILE A 261 -5.72 -18.83 2.71
CA ILE A 261 -4.96 -19.14 1.50
C ILE A 261 -3.63 -18.36 1.49
N HIS A 262 -3.67 -17.07 1.81
CA HIS A 262 -2.46 -16.25 1.89
C HIS A 262 -1.47 -16.81 2.93
N GLN A 263 -1.96 -17.24 4.10
CA GLN A 263 -1.13 -17.87 5.13
C GLN A 263 -0.54 -19.21 4.69
N MET A 264 -1.34 -20.10 4.12
CA MET A 264 -0.90 -21.42 3.66
C MET A 264 0.07 -21.32 2.47
N LEU A 265 -0.07 -20.28 1.64
CA LEU A 265 0.85 -20.01 0.55
C LEU A 265 2.12 -19.28 1.01
N GLY A 266 2.08 -18.42 2.03
CA GLY A 266 3.26 -17.62 2.40
C GLY A 266 3.80 -16.71 1.27
N THR A 267 2.96 -16.41 0.26
CA THR A 267 3.34 -15.57 -0.89
C THR A 267 3.23 -14.09 -0.52
N ARG A 268 3.38 -13.17 -1.49
CA ARG A 268 3.02 -11.76 -1.24
C ARG A 268 1.51 -11.63 -1.25
N ILE A 269 0.95 -10.71 -0.45
CA ILE A 269 -0.51 -10.49 -0.44
C ILE A 269 -1.02 -10.07 -1.83
N SER A 270 -0.21 -9.34 -2.59
CA SER A 270 -0.51 -9.02 -4.00
C SER A 270 -0.76 -10.27 -4.82
N ASP A 271 0.12 -11.26 -4.69
CA ASP A 271 0.08 -12.48 -5.47
C ASP A 271 -1.16 -13.32 -5.12
N THR A 272 -1.59 -13.29 -3.85
CA THR A 272 -2.83 -13.95 -3.41
C THR A 272 -4.08 -13.24 -3.91
N LEU A 273 -4.14 -11.91 -3.80
CA LEU A 273 -5.30 -11.12 -4.22
C LEU A 273 -5.47 -11.10 -5.75
N THR A 274 -4.41 -11.37 -6.50
CA THR A 274 -4.44 -11.47 -7.96
C THR A 274 -4.43 -12.92 -8.46
N LEU A 275 -4.77 -13.90 -7.62
CA LEU A 275 -4.99 -15.27 -8.11
C LEU A 275 -6.15 -15.30 -9.09
N ARG A 276 -5.97 -16.05 -10.18
CA ARG A 276 -6.93 -16.24 -11.26
C ARG A 276 -7.66 -17.58 -11.11
N PRO A 277 -8.90 -17.73 -11.61
CA PRO A 277 -9.64 -18.98 -11.49
C PRO A 277 -8.95 -20.22 -12.07
N ASP A 278 -8.07 -20.04 -13.05
CA ASP A 278 -7.29 -21.10 -13.71
C ASP A 278 -5.98 -21.46 -12.98
N CYS A 279 -5.78 -20.98 -11.73
CA CYS A 279 -4.51 -21.16 -11.03
C CYS A 279 -4.22 -22.59 -10.56
N LEU A 280 -5.22 -23.48 -10.50
CA LEU A 280 -5.05 -24.85 -10.05
C LEU A 280 -4.67 -25.77 -11.21
N THR A 281 -3.51 -26.40 -11.11
CA THR A 281 -3.05 -27.40 -12.09
C THR A 281 -2.69 -28.71 -11.39
N ARG A 282 -2.60 -29.81 -12.15
CA ARG A 282 -2.18 -31.10 -11.61
C ARG A 282 -1.03 -31.67 -12.43
N GLU A 283 0.05 -32.01 -11.76
CA GLU A 283 1.27 -32.54 -12.39
C GLU A 283 1.65 -33.84 -11.67
N ASN A 284 1.68 -34.96 -12.40
CA ASN A 284 2.06 -36.29 -11.87
C ASN A 284 1.32 -36.68 -10.58
N GLY A 285 0.03 -36.34 -10.49
CA GLY A 285 -0.83 -36.64 -9.34
C GLY A 285 -0.76 -35.65 -8.18
N GLN A 286 0.20 -34.72 -8.19
CA GLN A 286 0.38 -33.63 -7.22
C GLN A 286 -0.40 -32.38 -7.63
N ASP A 287 -1.13 -31.79 -6.68
CA ASP A 287 -1.82 -30.52 -6.87
C ASP A 287 -0.80 -29.37 -6.84
N MET A 288 -0.89 -28.50 -7.83
CA MET A 288 0.01 -27.38 -8.05
C MET A 288 -0.81 -26.08 -8.14
N ILE A 289 -0.18 -24.98 -7.74
CA ILE A 289 -0.71 -23.63 -7.97
C ILE A 289 0.22 -22.86 -8.91
N GLU A 290 -0.34 -22.24 -9.94
CA GLU A 290 0.33 -21.28 -10.81
C GLU A 290 0.00 -19.85 -10.36
N ILE A 291 1.05 -19.07 -10.10
CA ILE A 291 0.93 -17.71 -9.55
C ILE A 291 1.56 -16.70 -10.50
N TYR A 292 0.77 -15.69 -10.85
CA TYR A 292 1.14 -14.61 -11.73
C TYR A 292 1.69 -13.44 -10.91
N GLN A 293 3.02 -13.32 -10.78
CA GLN A 293 3.61 -12.21 -10.05
C GLN A 293 3.62 -10.93 -10.89
N VAL A 294 3.11 -9.84 -10.32
CA VAL A 294 3.03 -8.52 -10.96
C VAL A 294 4.41 -7.99 -11.40
N LYS A 295 5.52 -8.39 -10.74
CA LYS A 295 6.85 -7.80 -10.92
C LYS A 295 7.92 -8.70 -11.53
N THR A 296 7.70 -10.00 -11.64
CA THR A 296 8.79 -10.97 -11.88
C THR A 296 8.45 -11.85 -13.07
N LYS A 297 7.77 -12.98 -12.87
CA LYS A 297 7.28 -13.93 -13.88
C LYS A 297 6.20 -14.84 -13.24
N ARG A 298 5.58 -15.71 -14.04
CA ARG A 298 4.77 -16.83 -13.52
C ARG A 298 5.68 -17.82 -12.80
N TYR A 299 5.19 -18.42 -11.73
CA TYR A 299 5.85 -19.56 -11.09
C TYR A 299 4.81 -20.54 -10.58
N LYS A 300 5.21 -21.81 -10.51
CA LYS A 300 4.38 -22.88 -9.96
C LYS A 300 4.97 -23.39 -8.66
N LYS A 301 4.10 -23.86 -7.77
CA LYS A 301 4.54 -24.59 -6.57
C LYS A 301 3.52 -25.64 -6.13
N PRO A 302 3.98 -26.70 -5.44
CA PRO A 302 3.08 -27.71 -4.90
C PRO A 302 2.23 -27.13 -3.77
N ILE A 303 1.01 -27.62 -3.67
CA ILE A 303 0.06 -27.29 -2.60
C ILE A 303 -0.53 -28.54 -1.99
N SER A 304 -1.02 -28.44 -0.74
CA SER A 304 -1.73 -29.54 -0.11
C SER A 304 -3.13 -29.71 -0.70
N LYS A 305 -3.73 -30.90 -0.52
CA LYS A 305 -5.11 -31.18 -0.95
C LYS A 305 -6.12 -30.27 -0.26
N GLU A 306 -5.86 -29.90 0.99
CA GLU A 306 -6.69 -28.99 1.78
C GLU A 306 -6.66 -27.58 1.18
N LEU A 307 -5.48 -27.09 0.79
CA LEU A 307 -5.34 -25.80 0.11
C LEU A 307 -6.00 -25.82 -1.27
N ALA A 308 -5.86 -26.91 -2.04
CA ALA A 308 -6.53 -27.07 -3.32
C ALA A 308 -8.06 -27.01 -3.17
N LYS A 309 -8.62 -27.71 -2.17
CA LYS A 309 -10.07 -27.64 -1.85
C LYS A 309 -10.52 -26.24 -1.44
N LEU A 310 -9.72 -25.53 -0.64
CA LEU A 310 -10.04 -24.18 -0.19
C LEU A 310 -10.03 -23.18 -1.36
N LEU A 311 -9.07 -23.31 -2.27
CA LEU A 311 -9.00 -22.54 -3.52
C LEU A 311 -10.21 -22.83 -4.41
N GLN A 312 -10.53 -24.11 -4.63
CA GLN A 312 -11.68 -24.54 -5.41
C GLN A 312 -12.99 -23.96 -4.85
N SER A 313 -13.18 -24.02 -3.52
CA SER A 313 -14.35 -23.41 -2.86
C SER A 313 -14.41 -21.90 -3.05
N SER A 314 -13.25 -21.23 -3.13
CA SER A 314 -13.15 -19.78 -3.37
C SER A 314 -13.48 -19.43 -4.81
N ILE A 315 -13.08 -20.27 -5.77
CA ILE A 315 -13.42 -20.12 -7.19
C ILE A 315 -14.93 -20.26 -7.39
N GLU A 316 -15.51 -21.34 -6.87
CA GLU A 316 -16.96 -21.64 -6.95
C GLU A 316 -17.81 -20.50 -6.39
N TYR A 317 -17.48 -20.00 -5.20
CA TYR A 317 -18.19 -18.88 -4.60
C TYR A 317 -18.21 -17.64 -5.50
N THR A 318 -17.06 -17.29 -6.09
CA THR A 318 -16.95 -16.11 -6.93
C THR A 318 -17.70 -16.30 -8.23
N GLN A 319 -17.60 -17.48 -8.84
CA GLN A 319 -18.34 -17.85 -10.04
C GLN A 319 -19.86 -17.78 -9.82
N GLU A 320 -20.36 -18.34 -8.71
CA GLU A 320 -21.78 -18.33 -8.38
C GLU A 320 -22.33 -16.92 -8.15
N LYS A 321 -21.53 -16.03 -7.55
CA LYS A 321 -21.98 -14.68 -7.15
C LYS A 321 -21.78 -13.63 -8.25
N PHE A 322 -20.71 -13.73 -9.04
CA PHE A 322 -20.28 -12.68 -9.98
C PHE A 322 -20.13 -13.18 -11.43
N GLY A 323 -20.22 -14.48 -11.68
CA GLY A 323 -19.95 -15.07 -12.99
C GLY A 323 -18.45 -15.12 -13.31
N ASP A 324 -18.12 -15.04 -14.60
CA ASP A 324 -16.73 -15.11 -15.06
C ASP A 324 -15.98 -13.82 -14.71
N THR A 325 -14.98 -13.94 -13.82
CA THR A 325 -14.13 -12.82 -13.38
C THR A 325 -12.65 -13.12 -13.61
N GLU A 326 -11.82 -12.08 -13.82
CA GLU A 326 -10.37 -12.27 -13.99
C GLU A 326 -9.71 -12.85 -12.73
N TYR A 327 -10.20 -12.48 -11.54
CA TYR A 327 -9.61 -12.85 -10.25
C TYR A 327 -10.57 -13.69 -9.41
N ILE A 328 -10.02 -14.51 -8.50
CA ILE A 328 -10.81 -15.26 -7.51
C ILE A 328 -11.35 -14.33 -6.44
N PHE A 329 -10.53 -13.42 -5.92
CA PHE A 329 -10.92 -12.50 -4.85
C PHE A 329 -11.24 -11.13 -5.43
N VAL A 330 -12.51 -10.88 -5.71
CA VAL A 330 -12.96 -9.66 -6.40
C VAL A 330 -13.46 -8.57 -5.46
N ASN A 331 -13.48 -7.34 -5.94
CA ASN A 331 -14.16 -6.24 -5.28
C ASN A 331 -15.67 -6.34 -5.52
N GLU A 332 -16.47 -6.39 -4.45
CA GLU A 332 -17.92 -6.56 -4.55
C GLU A 332 -18.65 -5.49 -5.39
N LYS A 333 -18.09 -4.28 -5.49
CA LYS A 333 -18.69 -3.17 -6.28
C LYS A 333 -18.18 -3.09 -7.71
N GLU A 334 -16.97 -3.58 -7.95
CA GLU A 334 -16.29 -3.55 -9.24
C GLU A 334 -15.63 -4.93 -9.45
N PRO A 335 -16.41 -5.98 -9.80
CA PRO A 335 -15.92 -7.37 -9.82
C PRO A 335 -14.74 -7.61 -10.78
N ASP A 336 -14.56 -6.76 -11.78
CA ASP A 336 -13.40 -6.77 -12.69
C ASP A 336 -12.07 -6.42 -11.99
N ARG A 337 -12.13 -5.94 -10.74
CA ARG A 337 -10.96 -5.59 -9.95
C ARG A 337 -10.79 -6.56 -8.79
N PRO A 338 -9.53 -6.87 -8.40
CA PRO A 338 -9.30 -7.68 -7.23
C PRO A 338 -9.72 -6.93 -5.96
N MET A 339 -9.96 -7.67 -4.90
CA MET A 339 -10.22 -7.12 -3.58
C MET A 339 -9.05 -6.21 -3.16
N GLN A 340 -9.37 -5.03 -2.66
CA GLN A 340 -8.38 -4.01 -2.36
C GLN A 340 -7.70 -4.31 -1.02
N TYR A 341 -6.36 -4.26 -0.98
CA TYR A 341 -5.60 -4.57 0.24
C TYR A 341 -6.01 -3.69 1.43
N MET A 342 -6.32 -2.41 1.18
CA MET A 342 -6.82 -1.52 2.23
C MET A 342 -8.19 -1.92 2.79
N ALA A 343 -9.08 -2.46 1.97
CA ALA A 343 -10.37 -2.95 2.46
C ALA A 343 -10.17 -4.13 3.42
N ILE A 344 -9.27 -5.07 3.08
CA ILE A 344 -8.93 -6.21 3.93
C ILE A 344 -8.26 -5.74 5.22
N LYS A 345 -7.21 -4.91 5.11
CA LYS A 345 -6.46 -4.39 6.26
C LYS A 345 -7.39 -3.67 7.24
N THR A 346 -8.28 -2.82 6.75
CA THR A 346 -9.27 -2.15 7.60
C THR A 346 -10.18 -3.14 8.31
N LYS A 347 -10.74 -4.13 7.61
CA LYS A 347 -11.62 -5.13 8.22
C LYS A 347 -10.90 -5.97 9.29
N VAL A 348 -9.70 -6.46 8.99
CA VAL A 348 -8.89 -7.27 9.92
C VAL A 348 -8.52 -6.46 11.16
N MET A 349 -8.04 -5.24 10.99
CA MET A 349 -7.63 -4.41 12.11
C MET A 349 -8.80 -3.88 12.93
N SER A 350 -9.96 -3.62 12.31
CA SER A 350 -11.21 -3.34 13.05
C SER A 350 -11.60 -4.54 13.90
N MET A 351 -11.55 -5.76 13.36
CA MET A 351 -11.80 -6.98 14.10
C MET A 351 -10.83 -7.15 15.29
N ILE A 352 -9.53 -6.93 15.06
CA ILE A 352 -8.50 -6.98 16.13
C ILE A 352 -8.82 -5.98 17.25
N GLN A 353 -9.19 -4.74 16.90
CA GLN A 353 -9.54 -3.71 17.87
C GLN A 353 -10.85 -4.03 18.62
N GLU A 354 -11.89 -4.46 17.91
CA GLU A 354 -13.19 -4.76 18.51
C GLU A 354 -13.10 -5.94 19.49
N LYS A 355 -12.34 -6.98 19.13
CA LYS A 355 -12.14 -8.18 19.96
C LYS A 355 -10.95 -8.06 20.92
N GLN A 356 -10.24 -6.93 20.90
CA GLN A 356 -9.03 -6.71 21.70
C GLN A 356 -8.03 -7.86 21.56
N LEU A 357 -7.81 -8.35 20.33
CA LEU A 357 -6.90 -9.46 20.09
C LEU A 357 -5.47 -9.04 20.35
N LYS A 358 -4.84 -9.77 21.27
CA LYS A 358 -3.49 -9.51 21.74
C LYS A 358 -2.55 -10.67 21.46
N ASP A 359 -1.32 -10.29 21.19
CA ASP A 359 -0.18 -11.19 21.13
C ASP A 359 0.17 -11.70 22.55
N ASP A 360 1.16 -12.58 22.65
CA ASP A 360 1.63 -13.20 23.89
C ASP A 360 2.29 -12.18 24.84
N HIS A 361 2.64 -10.99 24.36
CA HIS A 361 3.18 -9.87 25.14
C HIS A 361 2.09 -8.88 25.59
N GLY A 362 0.83 -9.12 25.24
CA GLY A 362 -0.29 -8.26 25.62
C GLY A 362 -0.49 -7.03 24.72
N GLU A 363 0.26 -6.92 23.62
CA GLU A 363 0.09 -5.89 22.60
C GLU A 363 -0.99 -6.30 21.58
N LEU A 364 -1.71 -5.33 21.02
CA LEU A 364 -2.64 -5.63 19.93
C LEU A 364 -1.92 -6.19 18.71
N PHE A 365 -2.54 -7.17 18.03
CA PHE A 365 -2.01 -7.66 16.75
C PHE A 365 -1.85 -6.51 15.74
N GLY A 366 -0.70 -6.48 15.08
CA GLY A 366 -0.53 -5.70 13.85
C GLY A 366 -1.06 -6.47 12.65
N PHE A 367 -1.27 -5.80 11.51
CA PHE A 367 -1.56 -6.49 10.25
C PHE A 367 -0.80 -5.84 9.08
N GLY A 368 0.40 -6.37 8.82
CA GLY A 368 1.28 -5.96 7.71
C GLY A 368 1.21 -6.90 6.51
N THR A 369 1.62 -6.42 5.33
CA THR A 369 1.61 -7.18 4.06
C THR A 369 2.45 -8.45 4.05
N HIS A 370 3.37 -8.60 5.01
CA HIS A 370 4.33 -9.70 5.10
C HIS A 370 4.18 -10.57 6.34
N MET A 371 3.19 -10.31 7.21
CA MET A 371 3.05 -11.06 8.47
C MET A 371 3.00 -12.58 8.24
N PHE A 372 2.05 -13.05 7.43
CA PHE A 372 1.89 -14.47 7.19
C PHE A 372 3.05 -15.07 6.40
N ARG A 373 3.68 -14.28 5.53
CA ARG A 373 4.89 -14.70 4.83
C ARG A 373 6.06 -14.92 5.78
N HIS A 374 6.20 -14.07 6.80
CA HIS A 374 7.23 -14.24 7.81
C HIS A 374 6.99 -15.49 8.66
N TYR A 375 5.75 -15.69 9.12
CA TYR A 375 5.35 -16.90 9.82
C TYR A 375 5.62 -18.16 9.00
N TYR A 376 5.20 -18.18 7.73
CA TYR A 376 5.44 -19.31 6.83
C TYR A 376 6.93 -19.56 6.59
N GLY A 377 7.72 -18.51 6.38
CA GLY A 377 9.17 -18.63 6.20
C GLY A 377 9.87 -19.26 7.41
N VAL A 378 9.47 -18.87 8.64
CA VAL A 378 9.98 -19.50 9.87
C VAL A 378 9.56 -20.96 9.97
N LYS A 379 8.31 -21.31 9.61
CA LYS A 379 7.88 -22.72 9.56
C LYS A 379 8.70 -23.56 8.60
N LEU A 380 9.03 -23.04 7.41
CA LEU A 380 9.89 -23.76 6.48
C LEU A 380 11.31 -23.99 7.04
N THR A 381 11.86 -23.05 7.82
CA THR A 381 13.16 -23.24 8.48
C THR A 381 13.11 -24.25 9.62
N GLU A 382 12.00 -24.30 10.38
CA GLU A 382 11.76 -25.31 11.43
C GLU A 382 11.68 -26.73 10.82
N MET A 383 11.21 -26.84 9.57
CA MET A 383 11.23 -28.09 8.80
C MET A 383 12.62 -28.46 8.23
N HIS A 384 13.68 -27.70 8.56
CA HIS A 384 15.07 -27.91 8.11
C HIS A 384 15.25 -28.01 6.59
N LEU A 385 14.41 -27.35 5.81
CA LEU A 385 14.60 -27.21 4.38
C LEU A 385 15.86 -26.38 4.10
N ASP A 386 16.53 -26.66 2.98
CA ASP A 386 17.67 -25.87 2.52
C ASP A 386 17.22 -24.46 2.07
N ASP A 387 18.15 -23.50 2.07
CA ASP A 387 17.83 -22.10 1.79
C ASP A 387 17.25 -21.87 0.40
N TRP A 388 17.66 -22.68 -0.57
CA TRP A 388 17.19 -22.57 -1.94
C TRP A 388 15.74 -23.01 -2.05
N THR A 389 15.38 -24.14 -1.42
CA THR A 389 14.00 -24.62 -1.33
C THR A 389 13.09 -23.58 -0.67
N ILE A 390 13.53 -22.98 0.44
CA ILE A 390 12.77 -21.94 1.15
C ILE A 390 12.56 -20.71 0.24
N ALA A 391 13.63 -20.23 -0.41
CA ALA A 391 13.56 -19.11 -1.32
C ALA A 391 12.57 -19.36 -2.46
N ARG A 392 12.58 -20.56 -3.06
CA ARG A 392 11.68 -20.92 -4.16
C ARG A 392 10.21 -21.03 -3.72
N LEU A 393 9.92 -21.66 -2.58
CA LEU A 393 8.56 -21.75 -2.03
C LEU A 393 7.96 -20.38 -1.70
N LEU A 394 8.82 -19.45 -1.30
CA LEU A 394 8.48 -18.06 -1.06
C LEU A 394 8.46 -17.23 -2.36
N GLY A 395 9.03 -17.68 -3.47
CA GLY A 395 9.17 -16.89 -4.70
C GLY A 395 10.15 -15.72 -4.56
N HIS A 396 11.27 -15.96 -3.86
CA HIS A 396 12.45 -15.09 -3.83
C HIS A 396 13.35 -15.35 -5.04
N LYS A 397 14.01 -14.28 -5.53
CA LYS A 397 15.03 -14.39 -6.59
C LYS A 397 16.44 -14.66 -6.06
N ARG A 398 16.68 -14.39 -4.78
CA ARG A 398 18.00 -14.43 -4.13
C ARG A 398 17.85 -14.98 -2.71
N LEU A 399 18.93 -15.56 -2.17
CA LEU A 399 18.94 -16.24 -0.87
C LEU A 399 19.07 -15.30 0.34
N ASN A 400 19.52 -14.05 0.15
CA ASN A 400 19.82 -13.11 1.26
C ASN A 400 18.66 -12.98 2.26
N ASN A 401 17.42 -13.03 1.78
CA ASN A 401 16.24 -12.88 2.62
C ASN A 401 15.96 -14.09 3.53
N VAL A 402 16.53 -15.27 3.24
CA VAL A 402 16.27 -16.50 3.99
C VAL A 402 16.98 -16.51 5.35
N GLN A 403 18.12 -15.83 5.45
CA GLN A 403 18.91 -15.71 6.68
C GLN A 403 18.09 -15.14 7.85
N HIS A 404 17.15 -14.24 7.57
CA HIS A 404 16.26 -13.67 8.59
C HIS A 404 15.33 -14.71 9.22
N TYR A 405 14.82 -15.68 8.44
CA TYR A 405 13.98 -16.75 8.98
C TYR A 405 14.80 -17.71 9.85
N ARG A 406 16.00 -18.09 9.42
CA ARG A 406 16.88 -19.00 10.18
C ARG A 406 17.29 -18.43 11.53
N LYS A 407 17.63 -17.14 11.58
CA LYS A 407 18.00 -16.47 12.83
C LYS A 407 16.89 -16.60 13.89
N MET A 408 15.63 -16.51 13.48
CA MET A 408 14.47 -16.64 14.37
C MET A 408 14.14 -18.08 14.75
N SER A 409 14.20 -19.01 13.80
CA SER A 409 13.96 -20.44 14.08
C SER A 409 14.99 -21.00 15.07
N ASN A 410 16.26 -20.63 14.92
CA ASN A 410 17.32 -21.04 15.86
C ASN A 410 17.12 -20.50 17.29
N GLN A 411 16.39 -19.39 17.47
CA GLN A 411 16.01 -18.88 18.80
C GLN A 411 14.82 -19.64 19.41
N ARG A 412 13.97 -20.26 18.58
CA ARG A 412 12.78 -21.03 19.01
C ARG A 412 13.04 -22.53 19.18
N MET A 413 14.07 -23.08 18.54
CA MET A 413 14.38 -24.51 18.59
C MET A 413 15.26 -24.87 19.78
N ALA A 414 14.63 -25.17 20.92
CA ALA A 414 15.27 -25.94 22.00
C ALA A 414 14.69 -27.37 22.16
N ASP A 415 13.51 -27.71 21.62
CA ASP A 415 12.76 -28.88 22.09
C ASP A 415 12.11 -29.79 21.03
N GLU A 416 12.69 -29.97 19.82
CA GLU A 416 12.12 -30.93 18.84
C GLU A 416 13.00 -32.17 18.58
N THR A 417 12.38 -33.36 18.62
CA THR A 417 13.05 -34.67 18.47
C THR A 417 13.44 -34.98 17.03
N ARG A 418 14.55 -35.71 16.85
CA ARG A 418 15.27 -35.93 15.57
C ARG A 418 14.51 -36.75 14.52
N GLU A 419 13.54 -37.55 14.93
CA GLU A 419 12.81 -38.45 14.03
C GLU A 419 11.64 -37.77 13.29
N VAL A 420 10.97 -36.81 13.94
CA VAL A 420 9.92 -36.00 13.31
C VAL A 420 10.52 -35.11 12.21
N ARG A 421 11.75 -34.62 12.46
CA ARG A 421 12.56 -33.81 11.53
C ARG A 421 12.85 -34.50 10.19
N GLN A 422 13.07 -35.82 10.19
CA GLN A 422 13.50 -36.55 9.00
C GLN A 422 12.34 -36.86 8.05
N ARG A 423 11.17 -37.30 8.56
CA ARG A 423 10.01 -37.63 7.70
C ARG A 423 9.42 -36.44 6.95
N MET A 424 9.34 -35.26 7.58
CA MET A 424 8.75 -34.08 6.92
C MET A 424 9.67 -33.51 5.83
N SER A 425 10.99 -33.54 6.08
CA SER A 425 12.00 -33.19 5.09
C SER A 425 11.90 -34.12 3.89
N ASP A 426 11.83 -35.43 4.10
CA ASP A 426 11.79 -36.43 3.02
C ASP A 426 10.57 -36.28 2.10
N ILE A 427 9.38 -35.98 2.63
CA ILE A 427 8.16 -35.76 1.82
C ILE A 427 8.31 -34.53 0.92
N ILE A 428 8.90 -33.45 1.44
CA ILE A 428 9.14 -32.22 0.69
C ILE A 428 10.28 -32.44 -0.34
N TYR A 429 11.40 -33.04 0.06
CA TYR A 429 12.51 -33.33 -0.85
C TYR A 429 12.12 -34.33 -1.96
N MET A 430 11.29 -35.34 -1.69
CA MET A 430 10.76 -36.24 -2.72
C MET A 430 9.86 -35.53 -3.72
N SER A 431 9.18 -34.45 -3.29
CA SER A 431 8.37 -33.59 -4.16
C SER A 431 9.24 -32.59 -4.96
N LEU A 432 10.42 -32.23 -4.45
CA LEU A 432 11.38 -31.28 -5.05
C LEU A 432 12.40 -31.93 -5.98
N ALA A 433 12.89 -33.15 -5.66
CA ALA A 433 13.86 -33.90 -6.46
C ALA A 433 13.33 -34.31 -7.85
N ARG A 434 12.08 -33.97 -8.16
CA ARG A 434 11.38 -34.26 -9.40
C ARG A 434 11.08 -32.99 -10.21
N TRP A 435 11.68 -31.88 -9.81
CA TRP A 435 11.73 -30.61 -10.55
C TRP A 435 12.77 -30.77 -11.69
N GLY A 436 12.36 -30.61 -12.95
CA GLY A 436 13.15 -30.94 -14.15
C GLY A 436 14.36 -30.03 -14.45
N GLU A 437 14.92 -30.16 -15.66
CA GLU A 437 16.21 -29.61 -16.16
C GLU A 437 16.47 -28.10 -15.98
N GLU A 438 15.47 -27.28 -15.62
CA GLU A 438 15.70 -25.87 -15.20
C GLU A 438 16.58 -25.76 -13.92
N TYR A 439 16.75 -26.87 -13.18
CA TYR A 439 17.55 -26.97 -11.96
C TYR A 439 19.06 -26.99 -12.16
N GLU A 440 19.55 -27.53 -13.28
CA GLU A 440 20.99 -27.67 -13.51
C GLU A 440 21.64 -26.38 -14.00
N GLN A 441 20.90 -25.52 -14.72
CA GLN A 441 21.46 -24.31 -15.33
C GLN A 441 21.64 -23.17 -14.31
N ILE A 442 20.77 -23.04 -13.31
CA ILE A 442 20.88 -21.98 -12.28
C ILE A 442 21.92 -22.33 -11.20
N ARG A 443 22.27 -23.62 -11.06
CA ARG A 443 23.35 -24.07 -10.16
C ARG A 443 24.75 -23.67 -10.62
N GLN A 444 24.91 -23.30 -11.88
CA GLN A 444 26.21 -22.98 -12.48
C GLN A 444 26.53 -21.48 -12.50
N ASP A 445 25.56 -20.61 -12.19
CA ASP A 445 25.68 -19.16 -12.28
C ASP A 445 25.85 -18.43 -10.92
N ASP A 446 26.13 -19.17 -9.83
CA ASP A 446 26.53 -18.62 -8.52
C ASP A 446 28.03 -18.82 -8.24
#